data_AF-A0AAW5N481-F1
#
_entry.id   AF-A0AAW5N481-F1
#
_cell.length_a   1.000
_cell.length_b   1.000
_cell.length_c   1.000
_cell.angle_alpha   90.00
_cell.angle_beta   90.00
_cell.angle_gamma   90.00
#
_symmetry.space_group_name_H-M   'P 1'
#
loop_
_entity.id
_entity.type
_entity.pdbx_description
1 polymer ?
#
loop_
_entity_poly.entity_id
_entity_poly.type
_entity_poly.pdbx_seq_one_letter_code
_entity_poly.pdbx_strand_id
1 'polypeptide(L)'
;MKARKTLTLLLLAALTLAACKYDDSELWEQVNQNTEELAAQAARIAALEAWQAETNTNIEALQTLLSTTDYITAVTPVVKDGVEVGFTISFLNTPAITIYHGTKGDKGDKGDTPQIGAAQGDDGNWYWTLNGEFLTDTDGNPIRANGTQGEQGEPGSDGDDAPLPQLATGAKLTDQGITTDSQNNPIAADAIYLSVDGGKTWTRVSGEDGEKGDTGDTGPKGDSFFESVDTTNADYVIFKLANNGGTFQVPRYTGISLTLEGDATNLAYGASVTITCQTNDNTLYTKDNLFVIAVPDGWKAVINDDLTLTVTAPADITSGAATGEILVMLDNKKGSTTIGRIPVACTQITLGNVSEGQLAKLIGSRTDLTSITVTSGTLNDADWNAIKQNEWALRTLDLAGATYYTSNLKYVKMLYIDPVPLTTAKLPQGVTVLGIDAFVKCNNLTSIELPTSLTKIGLAAFYSCSKLASITCRAAVPPEMSTSVLLGVTSLFEIQVPAESVEAYKQAYAWSDYADKIVAIP
;
A
#
# COMPACT_ATOMS: atom_id res chain seq x y z
N MET A 1 45.84 -84.43 87.19
CA MET A 1 46.21 -83.10 86.67
C MET A 1 45.35 -82.83 85.43
N LYS A 2 44.39 -81.91 85.57
CA LYS A 2 43.46 -81.30 84.58
C LYS A 2 42.80 -82.19 83.51
N ALA A 3 41.74 -82.88 83.96
CA ALA A 3 40.50 -83.03 83.19
C ALA A 3 39.59 -81.80 83.41
N ARG A 4 38.68 -81.52 82.46
CA ARG A 4 37.67 -80.42 82.41
C ARG A 4 38.20 -79.05 81.92
N LYS A 5 38.00 -78.73 80.63
CA LYS A 5 37.63 -77.38 80.08
C LYS A 5 37.65 -77.29 78.54
N THR A 6 37.11 -78.29 77.84
CA THR A 6 36.93 -78.23 76.37
C THR A 6 35.49 -78.50 75.94
N LEU A 7 34.55 -78.29 76.87
CA LEU A 7 33.10 -78.48 76.69
C LEU A 7 32.34 -77.14 76.58
N THR A 8 33.04 -76.03 76.26
CA THR A 8 32.45 -74.68 76.27
C THR A 8 32.71 -73.86 75.00
N LEU A 9 33.23 -74.48 73.94
CA LEU A 9 33.32 -73.84 72.60
C LEU A 9 32.57 -74.61 71.50
N LEU A 10 32.08 -75.81 71.80
CA LEU A 10 31.18 -76.56 70.90
C LEU A 10 29.70 -76.19 71.08
N LEU A 11 29.37 -75.33 72.05
CA LEU A 11 28.03 -74.74 72.19
C LEU A 11 27.89 -73.35 71.54
N LEU A 12 28.98 -72.75 71.09
CA LEU A 12 28.96 -71.55 70.23
C LEU A 12 29.13 -71.93 68.74
N ALA A 13 28.85 -73.19 68.40
CA ALA A 13 28.70 -73.67 67.03
C ALA A 13 27.22 -73.87 66.64
N ALA A 14 26.28 -73.43 67.50
CA ALA A 14 24.84 -73.66 67.33
C ALA A 14 24.03 -72.39 67.02
N LEU A 15 24.64 -71.22 66.75
CA LEU A 15 23.87 -69.99 66.50
C LEU A 15 24.46 -68.96 65.51
N THR A 16 25.49 -69.29 64.70
CA THR A 16 25.99 -68.35 63.67
C THR A 16 26.28 -68.95 62.28
N LEU A 17 25.78 -70.15 61.97
CA LEU A 17 25.93 -70.76 60.64
C LEU A 17 24.57 -71.13 60.02
N ALA A 18 23.80 -70.10 59.70
CA ALA A 18 22.74 -70.14 58.69
C ALA A 18 22.61 -68.76 58.02
N ALA A 19 23.73 -68.18 57.60
CA ALA A 19 23.69 -67.14 56.58
C ALA A 19 23.63 -67.85 55.22
N CYS A 20 22.43 -68.31 54.83
CA CYS A 20 22.15 -68.45 53.41
C CYS A 20 22.51 -67.10 52.77
N LYS A 21 23.46 -67.08 51.83
CA LYS A 21 23.63 -65.93 50.96
C LYS A 21 22.27 -65.72 50.29
N TYR A 22 21.59 -64.64 50.67
CA TYR A 22 20.40 -64.19 49.99
C TYR A 22 20.86 -63.71 48.61
N ASP A 23 20.49 -64.44 47.56
CA ASP A 23 20.75 -64.09 46.18
C ASP A 23 19.51 -63.36 45.65
N ASP A 24 19.60 -62.04 45.59
CA ASP A 24 18.54 -61.14 45.13
C ASP A 24 18.78 -60.65 43.69
N SER A 25 19.72 -61.24 42.97
CA SER A 25 20.10 -60.82 41.61
C SER A 25 18.92 -60.87 40.64
N GLU A 26 18.09 -61.92 40.71
CA GLU A 26 16.86 -62.03 39.90
C GLU A 26 15.82 -60.95 40.25
N LEU A 27 15.76 -60.55 41.53
CA LEU A 27 14.85 -59.52 42.02
C LEU A 27 15.29 -58.12 41.54
N TRP A 28 16.60 -57.84 41.57
CA TRP A 28 17.15 -56.60 41.03
C TRP A 28 17.04 -56.52 39.50
N GLU A 29 17.14 -57.64 38.79
CA GLU A 29 16.96 -57.70 37.33
C GLU A 29 15.50 -57.42 36.94
N GLN A 30 14.53 -57.97 37.68
CA GLN A 30 13.11 -57.63 37.52
C GLN A 30 12.81 -56.17 37.87
N VAL A 31 13.38 -55.62 38.95
CA VAL A 31 13.20 -54.20 39.32
C VAL A 31 13.78 -53.27 38.26
N ASN A 32 14.93 -53.60 37.68
CA ASN A 32 15.53 -52.82 36.60
C ASN A 32 14.71 -52.90 35.30
N GLN A 33 14.24 -54.09 34.91
CA GLN A 33 13.34 -54.26 33.76
C GLN A 33 12.04 -53.46 33.93
N ASN A 34 11.40 -53.52 35.11
CA ASN A 34 10.21 -52.74 35.41
C ASN A 34 10.48 -51.22 35.38
N THR A 35 11.68 -50.79 35.77
CA THR A 35 12.08 -49.37 35.73
C THR A 35 12.30 -48.89 34.29
N GLU A 36 12.93 -49.71 33.44
CA GLU A 36 13.10 -49.44 32.01
C GLU A 36 11.77 -49.43 31.26
N GLU A 37 10.87 -50.35 31.58
CA GLU A 37 9.52 -50.42 31.01
C GLU A 37 8.68 -49.22 31.42
N LEU A 38 8.75 -48.79 32.69
CA LEU A 38 8.09 -47.57 33.18
C LEU A 38 8.64 -46.31 32.50
N ALA A 39 9.96 -46.24 32.28
CA ALA A 39 10.58 -45.13 31.55
C ALA A 39 10.15 -45.10 30.07
N ALA A 40 10.03 -46.26 29.42
CA ALA A 40 9.53 -46.38 28.04
C ALA A 40 8.05 -46.00 27.94
N GLN A 41 7.22 -46.38 28.91
CA GLN A 41 5.82 -45.95 28.99
C GLN A 41 5.71 -44.44 29.20
N ALA A 42 6.51 -43.85 30.09
CA ALA A 42 6.52 -42.40 30.31
C ALA A 42 6.97 -41.63 29.06
N ALA A 43 7.98 -42.12 28.34
CA ALA A 43 8.42 -41.54 27.06
C ALA A 43 7.33 -41.64 25.99
N ARG A 44 6.60 -42.76 25.94
CA ARG A 44 5.46 -42.95 25.03
C ARG A 44 4.30 -42.02 25.37
N ILE A 45 3.97 -41.85 26.66
CA ILE A 45 2.95 -40.90 27.12
C ILE A 45 3.33 -39.47 26.70
N ALA A 46 4.57 -39.05 26.95
CA ALA A 46 5.04 -37.73 26.55
C ALA A 46 4.99 -37.51 25.03
N ALA A 47 5.32 -38.53 24.24
CA ALA A 47 5.20 -38.49 22.78
C ALA A 47 3.73 -38.37 22.32
N LEU A 48 2.81 -39.07 22.98
CA LEU A 48 1.38 -38.99 22.70
C LEU A 48 0.78 -37.63 23.09
N GLU A 49 1.20 -37.05 24.23
CA GLU A 49 0.79 -35.71 24.64
C GLU A 49 1.30 -34.64 23.67
N ALA A 50 2.54 -34.77 23.19
CA ALA A 50 3.10 -33.88 22.16
C ALA A 50 2.33 -34.00 20.83
N TRP A 51 2.02 -35.23 20.41
CA TRP A 51 1.23 -35.50 19.21
C TRP A 51 -0.19 -34.92 19.30
N GLN A 52 -0.84 -35.04 20.46
CA GLN A 52 -2.15 -34.46 20.73
C GLN A 52 -2.12 -32.93 20.62
N ALA A 53 -1.11 -32.29 21.22
CA ALA A 53 -0.97 -30.83 21.16
C ALA A 53 -0.75 -30.35 19.71
N GLU A 54 0.05 -31.07 18.93
CA GLU A 54 0.30 -30.77 17.51
C GLU A 54 -0.95 -30.95 16.65
N THR A 55 -1.70 -32.03 16.87
CA THR A 55 -2.95 -32.31 16.13
C THR A 55 -4.01 -31.25 16.39
N ASN A 56 -4.19 -30.84 17.65
CA ASN A 56 -5.12 -29.75 18.00
C ASN A 56 -4.70 -28.43 17.35
N THR A 57 -3.39 -28.13 17.34
CA THR A 57 -2.85 -26.94 16.68
C THR A 57 -3.15 -26.95 15.18
N ASN A 58 -2.99 -28.09 14.51
CA ASN A 58 -3.28 -28.24 13.09
C ASN A 58 -4.77 -28.06 12.76
N ILE A 59 -5.66 -28.56 13.62
CA ILE A 59 -7.11 -28.38 13.48
C ILE A 59 -7.48 -26.90 13.57
N GLU A 60 -7.00 -26.20 14.59
CA GLU A 60 -7.25 -24.76 14.78
C GLU A 60 -6.70 -23.93 13.60
N ALA A 61 -5.49 -24.27 13.15
CA ALA A 61 -4.86 -23.63 12.00
C ALA A 61 -5.68 -23.84 10.72
N LEU A 62 -6.18 -25.05 10.47
CA LEU A 62 -7.01 -25.33 9.29
C LEU A 62 -8.36 -24.61 9.34
N GLN A 63 -9.01 -24.57 10.52
CA GLN A 63 -10.24 -23.81 10.70
C GLN A 63 -10.02 -22.33 10.37
N THR A 64 -8.91 -21.76 10.84
CA THR A 64 -8.51 -20.38 10.50
C THR A 64 -8.31 -20.23 8.99
N LEU A 65 -7.62 -21.16 8.35
CA LEU A 65 -7.34 -21.11 6.91
C LEU A 65 -8.61 -21.23 6.05
N LEU A 66 -9.57 -22.06 6.44
CA LEU A 66 -10.80 -22.30 5.69
C LEU A 66 -11.86 -21.21 5.90
N SER A 67 -11.81 -20.49 7.03
CA SER A 67 -12.78 -19.43 7.36
C SER A 67 -12.27 -18.01 7.10
N THR A 68 -10.97 -17.85 6.81
CA THR A 68 -10.37 -16.53 6.64
C THR A 68 -10.92 -15.78 5.42
N THR A 69 -11.22 -14.49 5.61
CA THR A 69 -11.46 -13.53 4.51
C THR A 69 -10.22 -12.68 4.22
N ASP A 70 -9.09 -12.99 4.84
CA ASP A 70 -7.83 -12.26 4.73
C ASP A 70 -6.94 -12.81 3.60
N TYR A 71 -5.93 -12.04 3.22
CA TYR A 71 -5.05 -12.37 2.10
C TYR A 71 -3.76 -13.02 2.58
N ILE A 72 -3.35 -14.12 1.94
CA ILE A 72 -2.06 -14.75 2.19
C ILE A 72 -0.93 -13.85 1.66
N THR A 73 0.03 -13.53 2.52
CA THR A 73 1.25 -12.78 2.18
C THR A 73 2.43 -13.70 1.91
N ALA A 74 2.49 -14.86 2.57
CA ALA A 74 3.53 -15.87 2.37
C ALA A 74 3.08 -17.28 2.78
N VAL A 75 3.66 -18.28 2.14
CA VAL A 75 3.63 -19.69 2.58
C VAL A 75 5.07 -20.16 2.66
N THR A 76 5.52 -20.52 3.86
CA THR A 76 6.91 -20.87 4.14
C THR A 76 6.99 -22.31 4.64
N PRO A 77 7.77 -23.19 4.01
CA PRO A 77 8.02 -24.53 4.54
C PRO A 77 8.65 -24.48 5.93
N VAL A 78 8.15 -25.29 6.86
CA VAL A 78 8.78 -25.53 8.16
C VAL A 78 9.73 -26.70 8.02
N VAL A 79 11.02 -26.49 8.32
CA VAL A 79 12.05 -27.52 8.16
C VAL A 79 12.67 -27.88 9.50
N LYS A 80 12.71 -29.17 9.82
CA LYS A 80 13.38 -29.74 11.00
C LYS A 80 14.35 -30.83 10.54
N ASP A 81 15.60 -30.74 10.98
CA ASP A 81 16.67 -31.70 10.62
C ASP A 81 16.83 -31.93 9.09
N GLY A 82 16.58 -30.90 8.29
CA GLY A 82 16.66 -30.95 6.83
C GLY A 82 15.44 -31.56 6.13
N VAL A 83 14.40 -31.94 6.89
CA VAL A 83 13.14 -32.49 6.38
C VAL A 83 12.04 -31.44 6.55
N GLU A 84 11.23 -31.23 5.51
CA GLU A 84 10.03 -30.40 5.62
C GLU A 84 9.00 -31.13 6.49
N VAL A 85 8.52 -30.44 7.53
CA VAL A 85 7.59 -30.95 8.54
C VAL A 85 6.29 -30.15 8.60
N GLY A 86 6.07 -29.19 7.70
CA GLY A 86 4.82 -28.43 7.63
C GLY A 86 4.95 -27.15 6.83
N PHE A 87 3.95 -26.27 6.97
CA PHE A 87 3.91 -24.94 6.38
C PHE A 87 3.46 -23.90 7.40
N THR A 88 4.16 -22.76 7.43
CA THR A 88 3.67 -21.54 8.06
C THR A 88 3.01 -20.67 7.01
N ILE A 89 1.74 -20.33 7.21
CA ILE A 89 0.93 -19.49 6.32
C ILE A 89 0.78 -18.14 7.02
N SER A 90 1.28 -17.08 6.37
CA SER A 90 1.19 -15.71 6.85
C SER A 90 0.09 -14.97 6.11
N PHE A 91 -0.68 -14.15 6.83
CA PHE A 91 -1.73 -13.31 6.27
C PHE A 91 -1.37 -11.82 6.37
N LEU A 92 -2.23 -10.95 5.85
CA LEU A 92 -2.02 -9.50 5.86
C LEU A 92 -2.35 -8.90 7.25
N ASN A 93 -3.43 -9.35 7.87
CA ASN A 93 -3.99 -8.85 9.13
C ASN A 93 -4.14 -9.96 10.19
N THR A 94 -4.43 -11.19 9.77
CA THR A 94 -4.56 -12.36 10.65
C THR A 94 -3.18 -12.87 11.08
N PRO A 95 -2.98 -13.26 12.36
CA PRO A 95 -1.74 -13.90 12.80
C PRO A 95 -1.38 -15.11 11.93
N ALA A 96 -0.08 -15.33 11.72
CA ALA A 96 0.37 -16.49 10.97
C ALA A 96 -0.01 -17.79 11.69
N ILE A 97 -0.42 -18.79 10.91
CA ILE A 97 -0.72 -20.13 11.38
C ILE A 97 0.38 -21.09 10.93
N THR A 98 0.58 -22.18 11.66
CA THR A 98 1.45 -23.28 11.24
C THR A 98 0.65 -24.57 11.19
N ILE A 99 0.74 -25.27 10.06
CA ILE A 99 0.14 -26.59 9.87
C ILE A 99 1.30 -27.57 9.67
N TYR A 100 1.45 -28.50 10.60
CA TYR A 100 2.45 -29.57 10.54
C TYR A 100 1.95 -30.75 9.71
N HIS A 101 2.88 -31.44 9.04
CA HIS A 101 2.61 -32.75 8.42
C HIS A 101 2.33 -33.78 9.52
N GLY A 102 1.57 -34.84 9.21
CA GLY A 102 1.39 -35.92 10.19
C GLY A 102 2.73 -36.54 10.56
N THR A 103 2.97 -36.80 11.85
CA THR A 103 4.16 -37.55 12.27
C THR A 103 3.92 -39.04 12.05
N LYS A 104 4.86 -39.73 11.38
CA LYS A 104 4.84 -41.19 11.31
C LYS A 104 5.40 -41.72 12.62
N GLY A 105 4.72 -42.70 13.23
CA GLY A 105 5.25 -43.39 14.41
C GLY A 105 6.63 -43.99 14.13
N ASP A 106 7.52 -43.94 15.12
CA ASP A 106 8.96 -44.27 15.05
C ASP A 106 9.32 -45.70 14.60
N LYS A 107 8.34 -46.52 14.22
CA LYS A 107 8.56 -47.92 13.85
C LYS A 107 7.91 -48.38 12.55
N GLY A 108 7.37 -47.50 11.70
CA GLY A 108 6.87 -47.96 10.40
C GLY A 108 5.80 -49.05 10.42
N ASP A 109 5.27 -49.41 11.59
CA ASP A 109 4.28 -50.46 11.77
C ASP A 109 2.89 -49.89 11.43
N LYS A 110 2.13 -50.60 10.62
CA LYS A 110 0.70 -50.33 10.45
C LYS A 110 -0.02 -50.63 11.77
N GLY A 111 -0.16 -49.61 12.61
CA GLY A 111 -1.47 -49.28 13.13
C GLY A 111 -2.05 -48.20 12.21
N ASP A 112 -3.28 -48.35 11.75
CA ASP A 112 -3.96 -47.26 11.04
C ASP A 112 -4.01 -46.07 12.00
N THR A 113 -3.14 -45.09 11.76
CA THR A 113 -3.13 -43.85 12.54
C THR A 113 -4.41 -43.12 12.17
N PRO A 114 -5.34 -42.92 13.11
CA PRO A 114 -6.64 -42.35 12.80
C PRO A 114 -6.45 -40.98 12.17
N GLN A 115 -6.87 -40.83 10.92
CA GLN A 115 -6.78 -39.58 10.16
C GLN A 115 -8.04 -38.76 10.43
N ILE A 116 -7.92 -37.74 11.26
CA ILE A 116 -8.97 -36.73 11.40
C ILE A 116 -8.83 -35.75 10.23
N GLY A 117 -9.85 -35.67 9.39
CA GLY A 117 -9.90 -34.81 8.22
C GLY A 117 -11.21 -34.03 8.15
N ALA A 118 -11.41 -33.28 7.08
CA ALA A 118 -12.71 -32.67 6.77
C ALA A 118 -13.07 -32.93 5.30
N ALA A 119 -14.35 -33.17 5.03
CA ALA A 119 -14.87 -33.36 3.68
C ALA A 119 -16.18 -32.58 3.48
N GLN A 120 -16.41 -32.08 2.27
CA GLN A 120 -17.61 -31.31 1.93
C GLN A 120 -18.78 -32.25 1.62
N GLY A 121 -19.93 -32.01 2.24
CA GLY A 121 -21.18 -32.71 1.94
C GLY A 121 -21.90 -32.14 0.72
N ASP A 122 -22.94 -32.83 0.27
CA ASP A 122 -23.77 -32.44 -0.89
C ASP A 122 -24.51 -31.09 -0.69
N ASP A 123 -24.60 -30.62 0.55
CA ASP A 123 -25.21 -29.36 0.95
C ASP A 123 -24.22 -28.18 0.97
N GLY A 124 -22.96 -28.41 0.61
CA GLY A 124 -21.90 -27.41 0.59
C GLY A 124 -21.26 -27.12 1.95
N ASN A 125 -21.70 -27.77 3.03
CA ASN A 125 -21.07 -27.65 4.35
C ASN A 125 -19.87 -28.60 4.49
N TRP A 126 -18.96 -28.25 5.40
CA TRP A 126 -17.79 -29.08 5.70
C TRP A 126 -18.06 -29.92 6.95
N TYR A 127 -17.64 -31.18 6.94
CA TYR A 127 -17.87 -32.15 8.01
C TYR A 127 -16.59 -32.83 8.43
N TRP A 128 -16.46 -33.14 9.73
CA TRP A 128 -15.32 -33.90 10.23
C TRP A 128 -15.36 -35.35 9.75
N THR A 129 -14.21 -35.88 9.36
CA THR A 129 -14.04 -37.28 8.97
C THR A 129 -13.00 -37.97 9.83
N LEU A 130 -13.18 -39.25 10.11
CA LEU A 130 -12.17 -40.15 10.67
C LEU A 130 -11.85 -41.23 9.65
N ASN A 131 -10.59 -41.32 9.22
CA ASN A 131 -10.15 -42.26 8.17
C ASN A 131 -10.95 -42.13 6.85
N GLY A 132 -11.43 -40.93 6.54
CA GLY A 132 -12.23 -40.64 5.34
C GLY A 132 -13.73 -40.92 5.47
N GLU A 133 -14.20 -41.43 6.61
CA GLU A 133 -15.64 -41.59 6.89
C GLU A 133 -16.16 -40.44 7.75
N PHE A 134 -17.39 -39.97 7.53
CA PHE A 134 -17.97 -38.88 8.34
C PHE A 134 -18.12 -39.29 9.80
N LEU A 135 -17.66 -38.42 10.70
CA LEU A 135 -18.00 -38.52 12.11
C LEU A 135 -19.46 -38.09 12.29
N THR A 136 -20.23 -38.88 13.01
CA THR A 136 -21.66 -38.65 13.24
C THR A 136 -21.97 -38.42 14.72
N ASP A 137 -23.04 -37.67 15.00
CA ASP A 137 -23.63 -37.59 16.34
C ASP A 137 -24.36 -38.89 16.71
N THR A 138 -24.95 -38.93 17.92
CA THR A 138 -25.73 -40.09 18.41
C THR A 138 -26.96 -40.42 17.57
N ASP A 139 -27.44 -39.48 16.77
CA ASP A 139 -28.59 -39.64 15.89
C ASP A 139 -28.17 -40.05 14.46
N GLY A 140 -26.86 -40.20 14.21
CA GLY A 140 -26.29 -40.58 12.92
C GLY A 140 -26.09 -39.43 11.95
N ASN A 141 -26.22 -38.17 12.39
CA ASN A 141 -26.02 -37.00 11.53
C ASN A 141 -24.54 -36.62 11.47
N PRO A 142 -23.98 -36.29 10.29
CA PRO A 142 -22.60 -35.82 10.15
C PRO A 142 -22.33 -34.54 10.96
N ILE A 143 -21.18 -34.49 11.63
CA ILE A 143 -20.80 -33.38 12.52
C ILE A 143 -20.06 -32.30 11.72
N ARG A 144 -20.60 -31.09 11.74
CA ARG A 144 -20.10 -29.96 10.94
C ARG A 144 -18.76 -29.43 11.46
N ALA A 145 -17.84 -29.17 10.52
CA ALA A 145 -16.53 -28.54 10.73
C ALA A 145 -16.55 -27.03 10.44
N ASN A 146 -17.63 -26.50 9.85
CA ASN A 146 -17.85 -25.07 9.61
C ASN A 146 -19.10 -24.55 10.37
N GLY A 147 -19.01 -23.34 10.93
CA GLY A 147 -20.17 -22.63 11.51
C GLY A 147 -21.03 -21.95 10.44
N THR A 148 -22.30 -21.66 10.74
CA THR A 148 -23.10 -20.73 9.91
C THR A 148 -22.66 -19.31 10.20
N GLN A 149 -22.16 -18.59 9.19
CA GLN A 149 -22.34 -17.14 9.17
C GLN A 149 -23.84 -16.91 8.97
N GLY A 150 -24.51 -16.28 9.94
CA GLY A 150 -25.89 -15.84 9.77
C GLY A 150 -25.99 -15.00 8.51
N GLU A 151 -26.91 -15.36 7.60
CA GLU A 151 -27.32 -14.42 6.56
C GLU A 151 -27.86 -13.16 7.22
N GLN A 152 -27.67 -12.02 6.54
CA GLN A 152 -28.17 -10.73 6.99
C GLN A 152 -29.72 -10.77 7.08
N GLY A 153 -30.22 -11.01 8.30
CA GLY A 153 -31.64 -11.12 8.64
C GLY A 153 -31.81 -10.98 10.16
N GLU A 154 -33.03 -10.69 10.61
CA GLU A 154 -33.39 -10.51 12.03
C GLU A 154 -32.72 -11.56 12.92
N PRO A 155 -32.17 -11.18 14.10
CA PRO A 155 -31.36 -12.07 14.92
C PRO A 155 -32.18 -13.30 15.34
N GLY A 156 -31.96 -14.42 14.64
CA GLY A 156 -32.28 -15.75 15.13
C GLY A 156 -31.35 -16.09 16.28
N SER A 157 -31.78 -17.02 17.14
CA SER A 157 -30.92 -17.56 18.21
C SER A 157 -29.55 -17.93 17.65
N ASP A 158 -28.49 -17.42 18.29
CA ASP A 158 -27.09 -17.67 17.97
C ASP A 158 -26.91 -19.12 17.48
N GLY A 159 -26.52 -19.31 16.23
CA GLY A 159 -26.18 -20.63 15.72
C GLY A 159 -24.93 -21.09 16.44
N ASP A 160 -25.01 -22.20 17.18
CA ASP A 160 -23.91 -22.73 17.99
C ASP A 160 -22.61 -22.80 17.16
N ASP A 161 -21.53 -22.18 17.66
CA ASP A 161 -20.17 -22.34 17.11
C ASP A 161 -19.85 -23.84 16.96
N ALA A 162 -19.18 -24.22 15.86
CA ALA A 162 -18.75 -25.59 15.67
C ALA A 162 -17.85 -26.01 16.86
N PRO A 163 -18.27 -26.96 17.70
CA PRO A 163 -17.57 -27.27 18.94
C PRO A 163 -16.17 -27.84 18.64
N LEU A 164 -15.18 -27.42 19.43
CA LEU A 164 -13.80 -27.86 19.29
C LEU A 164 -13.68 -29.39 19.51
N PRO A 165 -12.96 -30.12 18.64
CA PRO A 165 -12.58 -31.50 18.90
C PRO A 165 -11.81 -31.66 20.21
N GLN A 166 -12.13 -32.71 20.98
CA GLN A 166 -11.53 -33.06 22.25
C GLN A 166 -11.06 -34.51 22.22
N LEU A 167 -9.89 -34.80 22.78
CA LEU A 167 -9.39 -36.15 22.98
C LEU A 167 -9.30 -36.47 24.48
N ALA A 168 -9.71 -37.67 24.87
CA ALA A 168 -9.63 -38.16 26.23
C ALA A 168 -9.23 -39.63 26.24
N THR A 169 -8.49 -40.04 27.27
CA THR A 169 -8.30 -41.47 27.56
C THR A 169 -9.56 -42.04 28.17
N GLY A 170 -9.82 -43.33 27.95
CA GLY A 170 -10.97 -43.98 28.56
C GLY A 170 -10.91 -43.97 30.09
N ALA A 171 -9.71 -43.96 30.67
CA ALA A 171 -9.53 -43.75 32.11
C ALA A 171 -10.10 -42.40 32.55
N LYS A 172 -9.76 -41.31 31.84
CA LYS A 172 -10.28 -39.97 32.12
C LYS A 172 -11.79 -39.85 31.90
N LEU A 173 -12.32 -40.51 30.87
CA LEU A 173 -13.77 -40.56 30.64
C LEU A 173 -14.51 -41.33 31.74
N THR A 174 -13.94 -42.45 32.18
CA THR A 174 -14.48 -43.26 33.28
C THR A 174 -14.49 -42.45 34.58
N ASP A 175 -13.42 -41.69 34.87
CA ASP A 175 -13.34 -40.78 36.02
C ASP A 175 -14.40 -39.65 35.95
N GLN A 176 -14.81 -39.28 34.74
CA GLN A 176 -15.87 -38.29 34.47
C GLN A 176 -17.28 -38.91 34.45
N GLY A 177 -17.42 -40.22 34.73
CA GLY A 177 -18.69 -40.94 34.73
C GLY A 177 -19.22 -41.29 33.34
N ILE A 178 -18.41 -41.13 32.30
CA ILE A 178 -18.72 -41.51 30.92
C ILE A 178 -18.27 -42.94 30.71
N THR A 179 -19.23 -43.87 30.53
CA THR A 179 -18.98 -45.32 30.54
C THR A 179 -19.18 -46.00 29.19
N THR A 180 -19.70 -45.29 28.20
CA THR A 180 -19.96 -45.79 26.84
C THR A 180 -19.53 -44.80 25.76
N ASP A 181 -19.11 -45.32 24.61
CA ASP A 181 -18.69 -44.55 23.43
C ASP A 181 -19.87 -44.13 22.52
N SER A 182 -19.59 -43.43 21.42
CA SER A 182 -20.58 -42.94 20.45
C SER A 182 -21.37 -44.05 19.75
N GLN A 183 -20.87 -45.29 19.81
CA GLN A 183 -21.53 -46.50 19.27
C GLN A 183 -22.15 -47.34 20.40
N ASN A 184 -22.23 -46.81 21.62
CA ASN A 184 -22.78 -47.45 22.81
C ASN A 184 -21.98 -48.68 23.29
N ASN A 185 -20.70 -48.79 22.93
CA ASN A 185 -19.78 -49.79 23.46
C ASN A 185 -19.14 -49.31 24.77
N PRO A 186 -18.75 -50.19 25.71
CA PRO A 186 -18.07 -49.79 26.94
C PRO A 186 -16.75 -49.04 26.69
N ILE A 187 -16.49 -48.00 27.48
CA ILE A 187 -15.22 -47.27 27.46
C ILE A 187 -14.09 -48.16 28.00
N ALA A 188 -13.04 -48.38 27.19
CA ALA A 188 -11.83 -49.09 27.59
C ALA A 188 -10.81 -48.10 28.19
N ALA A 189 -10.35 -48.35 29.42
CA ALA A 189 -9.56 -47.38 30.20
C ALA A 189 -8.25 -46.95 29.52
N ASP A 190 -7.66 -47.84 28.74
CA ASP A 190 -6.40 -47.70 28.00
C ASP A 190 -6.59 -47.18 26.56
N ALA A 191 -7.84 -47.03 26.09
CA ALA A 191 -8.14 -46.51 24.77
C ALA A 191 -8.22 -44.97 24.73
N ILE A 192 -8.02 -44.40 23.54
CA ILE A 192 -8.19 -42.98 23.25
C ILE A 192 -9.53 -42.79 22.54
N TYR A 193 -10.25 -41.76 22.94
CA TYR A 193 -11.54 -41.38 22.40
C TYR A 193 -11.51 -39.92 21.91
N LEU A 194 -12.15 -39.68 20.76
CA LEU A 194 -12.34 -38.37 20.15
C LEU A 194 -13.80 -37.95 20.29
N SER A 195 -14.01 -36.77 20.86
CA SER A 195 -15.25 -36.03 20.76
C SER A 195 -15.06 -34.90 19.75
N VAL A 196 -16.04 -34.69 18.88
CA VAL A 196 -16.07 -33.55 17.93
C VAL A 196 -17.33 -32.69 18.12
N ASP A 197 -18.06 -32.92 19.21
CA ASP A 197 -19.34 -32.28 19.55
C ASP A 197 -19.30 -31.56 20.92
N GLY A 198 -18.09 -31.20 21.39
CA GLY A 198 -17.88 -30.45 22.62
C GLY A 198 -17.92 -31.32 23.87
N GLY A 199 -17.55 -32.60 23.75
CA GLY A 199 -17.48 -33.57 24.84
C GLY A 199 -18.77 -34.35 25.07
N LYS A 200 -19.77 -34.23 24.19
CA LYS A 200 -21.08 -34.90 24.35
C LYS A 200 -21.02 -36.37 23.95
N THR A 201 -20.32 -36.68 22.86
CA THR A 201 -20.09 -38.06 22.37
C THR A 201 -18.62 -38.32 22.16
N TRP A 202 -18.22 -39.59 22.30
CA TRP A 202 -16.81 -40.00 22.33
C TRP A 202 -16.62 -41.22 21.44
N THR A 203 -15.97 -41.07 20.30
CA THR A 203 -15.69 -42.17 19.37
C THR A 203 -14.32 -42.76 19.68
N ARG A 204 -14.23 -44.08 19.84
CA ARG A 204 -12.93 -44.75 20.04
C ARG A 204 -12.04 -44.54 18.82
N VAL A 205 -10.84 -44.03 19.03
CA VAL A 205 -9.84 -43.77 17.98
C VAL A 205 -8.56 -44.56 18.19
N SER A 206 -8.48 -45.47 19.16
CA SER A 206 -7.34 -46.40 19.31
C SER A 206 -7.78 -47.86 19.23
N GLY A 207 -6.97 -48.72 18.57
CA GLY A 207 -7.23 -50.17 18.47
C GLY A 207 -7.11 -50.93 19.79
N GLU A 208 -7.46 -52.24 19.78
CA GLU A 208 -7.45 -53.13 20.95
C GLU A 208 -6.08 -53.76 21.26
N ASP A 209 -5.21 -53.98 20.29
CA ASP A 209 -3.85 -54.49 20.49
C ASP A 209 -2.97 -54.10 19.29
N GLY A 210 -1.69 -53.79 19.53
CA GLY A 210 -0.70 -53.64 18.46
C GLY A 210 0.18 -54.88 18.37
N GLU A 211 0.14 -55.62 17.26
CA GLU A 211 1.10 -56.70 17.00
C GLU A 211 2.46 -56.17 16.50
N LYS A 212 3.51 -56.95 16.72
CA LYS A 212 4.91 -56.64 16.36
C LYS A 212 5.18 -56.95 14.87
N GLY A 213 5.75 -55.99 14.13
CA GLY A 213 6.29 -56.21 12.77
C GLY A 213 7.71 -56.77 12.74
N ASP A 214 8.08 -57.46 11.65
CA ASP A 214 9.28 -58.32 11.56
C ASP A 214 10.44 -57.79 10.67
N THR A 215 10.45 -56.57 10.12
CA THR A 215 11.61 -56.09 9.30
C THR A 215 11.80 -54.55 9.17
N GLY A 216 12.97 -54.04 9.63
CA GLY A 216 13.95 -53.32 8.79
C GLY A 216 13.90 -51.80 8.58
N ASP A 217 15.11 -51.22 8.48
CA ASP A 217 15.49 -49.80 8.62
C ASP A 217 15.21 -48.90 7.39
N THR A 218 14.81 -47.64 7.66
CA THR A 218 14.68 -46.44 6.79
C THR A 218 13.26 -46.04 6.35
N GLY A 219 12.83 -44.83 6.75
CA GLY A 219 11.70 -44.14 6.10
C GLY A 219 11.41 -42.74 6.65
N PRO A 220 11.85 -41.65 5.99
CA PRO A 220 11.44 -40.29 6.33
C PRO A 220 10.32 -39.82 5.39
N LYS A 221 9.08 -39.83 5.87
CA LYS A 221 7.97 -38.86 5.63
C LYS A 221 6.70 -39.44 6.26
N GLY A 222 6.08 -38.72 7.20
CA GLY A 222 4.69 -39.00 7.55
C GLY A 222 3.76 -38.43 6.49
N ASP A 223 2.49 -38.86 6.49
CA ASP A 223 1.52 -38.41 5.49
C ASP A 223 1.32 -36.90 5.63
N SER A 224 1.55 -36.17 4.53
CA SER A 224 1.40 -34.71 4.51
C SER A 224 -0.07 -34.34 4.56
N PHE A 225 -0.40 -33.28 5.31
CA PHE A 225 -1.76 -32.76 5.36
C PHE A 225 -2.24 -32.28 3.97
N PHE A 226 -1.32 -31.72 3.19
CA PHE A 226 -1.56 -31.28 1.83
C PHE A 226 -0.87 -32.21 0.83
N GLU A 227 -1.59 -32.67 -0.19
CA GLU A 227 -0.97 -33.31 -1.36
C GLU A 227 -0.06 -32.30 -2.07
N SER A 228 -0.50 -31.05 -2.17
CA SER A 228 0.30 -29.93 -2.67
C SER A 228 -0.20 -28.58 -2.17
N VAL A 229 0.71 -27.61 -2.09
CA VAL A 229 0.41 -26.19 -1.91
C VAL A 229 1.00 -25.42 -3.09
N ASP A 230 0.14 -24.98 -4.00
CA ASP A 230 0.56 -24.25 -5.21
C ASP A 230 0.50 -22.74 -4.97
N THR A 231 1.68 -22.12 -5.01
CA THR A 231 1.88 -20.67 -4.80
C THR A 231 2.22 -19.93 -6.10
N THR A 232 2.13 -20.60 -7.26
CA THR A 232 2.53 -20.04 -8.55
C THR A 232 1.52 -19.03 -9.11
N ASN A 233 0.26 -19.11 -8.67
CA ASN A 233 -0.76 -18.14 -9.06
C ASN A 233 -0.59 -16.83 -8.25
N ALA A 234 -0.66 -15.70 -8.94
CA ALA A 234 -0.47 -14.38 -8.34
C ALA A 234 -1.64 -13.95 -7.44
N ASP A 235 -2.83 -14.52 -7.65
CA ASP A 235 -4.10 -14.01 -7.10
C ASP A 235 -4.62 -14.86 -5.93
N TYR A 236 -4.20 -16.13 -5.87
CA TYR A 236 -4.60 -17.05 -4.82
C TYR A 236 -3.55 -18.16 -4.64
N VAL A 237 -3.58 -18.81 -3.48
CA VAL A 237 -2.85 -20.05 -3.21
C VAL A 237 -3.83 -21.21 -3.29
N ILE A 238 -3.47 -22.27 -4.02
CA ILE A 238 -4.28 -23.50 -4.09
C ILE A 238 -3.75 -24.49 -3.07
N PHE A 239 -4.63 -24.96 -2.19
CA PHE A 239 -4.33 -26.03 -1.25
C PHE A 239 -5.06 -27.30 -1.72
N LYS A 240 -4.31 -28.35 -2.02
CA LYS A 240 -4.87 -29.69 -2.32
C LYS A 240 -4.68 -30.56 -1.10
N LEU A 241 -5.77 -31.06 -0.53
CA LEU A 241 -5.72 -31.96 0.63
C LEU A 241 -5.28 -33.35 0.17
N ALA A 242 -4.53 -34.05 1.03
CA ALA A 242 -4.14 -35.44 0.77
C ALA A 242 -5.35 -36.39 0.75
N ASN A 243 -5.14 -37.63 0.29
CA ASN A 243 -6.13 -38.72 0.33
C ASN A 243 -7.50 -38.40 -0.32
N ASN A 244 -7.49 -37.66 -1.43
CA ASN A 244 -8.68 -37.22 -2.16
C ASN A 244 -9.60 -36.26 -1.37
N GLY A 245 -9.09 -35.56 -0.35
CA GLY A 245 -9.86 -34.60 0.47
C GLY A 245 -10.34 -33.33 -0.24
N GLY A 246 -10.07 -33.18 -1.54
CA GLY A 246 -10.51 -32.04 -2.34
C GLY A 246 -9.46 -30.93 -2.47
N THR A 247 -9.89 -29.78 -3.00
CA THR A 247 -9.01 -28.63 -3.29
C THR A 247 -9.76 -27.34 -2.97
N PHE A 248 -9.09 -26.40 -2.32
CA PHE A 248 -9.64 -25.07 -2.05
C PHE A 248 -8.60 -23.98 -2.36
N GLN A 249 -9.06 -22.73 -2.43
CA GLN A 249 -8.25 -21.59 -2.80
C GLN A 249 -8.40 -20.50 -1.75
N VAL A 250 -7.29 -19.82 -1.43
CA VAL A 250 -7.28 -18.67 -0.52
C VAL A 250 -6.64 -17.47 -1.25
N PRO A 251 -7.26 -16.28 -1.25
CA PRO A 251 -6.73 -15.10 -1.93
C PRO A 251 -5.32 -14.72 -1.48
N ARG A 252 -4.51 -14.20 -2.41
CA ARG A 252 -3.12 -13.77 -2.18
C ARG A 252 -2.99 -12.25 -2.22
N TYR A 253 -2.23 -11.71 -1.28
CA TYR A 253 -1.94 -10.27 -1.23
C TYR A 253 -0.99 -9.88 -2.35
N THR A 254 -1.34 -8.82 -3.09
CA THR A 254 -0.46 -8.18 -4.06
C THR A 254 -0.30 -6.72 -3.68
N GLY A 255 0.92 -6.29 -3.38
CA GLY A 255 1.20 -4.88 -3.12
C GLY A 255 1.12 -4.04 -4.40
N ILE A 256 0.65 -2.79 -4.27
CA ILE A 256 0.54 -1.86 -5.39
C ILE A 256 1.27 -0.55 -5.13
N SER A 257 1.65 0.13 -6.22
CA SER A 257 2.14 1.49 -6.19
C SER A 257 1.38 2.33 -7.22
N LEU A 258 1.34 3.64 -6.99
CA LEU A 258 0.79 4.61 -7.93
C LEU A 258 1.73 5.81 -7.98
N THR A 259 2.28 6.04 -9.18
CA THR A 259 3.06 7.21 -9.54
C THR A 259 2.24 8.03 -10.53
N LEU A 260 2.21 9.35 -10.34
CA LEU A 260 1.46 10.27 -11.17
C LEU A 260 2.45 11.19 -11.87
N GLU A 261 2.51 11.10 -13.20
CA GLU A 261 3.45 11.85 -14.02
C GLU A 261 2.75 12.94 -14.82
N GLY A 262 3.22 14.18 -14.67
CA GLY A 262 2.67 15.36 -15.32
C GLY A 262 2.71 16.55 -14.38
N ASP A 263 2.46 17.75 -14.92
CA ASP A 263 2.47 18.99 -14.14
C ASP A 263 1.17 19.77 -14.38
N ALA A 264 0.38 19.91 -13.32
CA ALA A 264 -0.85 20.70 -13.29
C ALA A 264 -0.74 21.97 -12.43
N THR A 265 0.49 22.37 -12.05
CA THR A 265 0.76 23.48 -11.13
C THR A 265 0.91 24.85 -11.81
N ASN A 266 0.78 24.92 -13.13
CA ASN A 266 0.97 26.16 -13.88
C ASN A 266 0.05 26.25 -15.11
N LEU A 267 -1.26 26.12 -14.89
CA LEU A 267 -2.26 26.12 -15.96
C LEU A 267 -2.90 27.50 -16.17
N ALA A 268 -3.41 27.71 -17.38
CA ALA A 268 -4.40 28.75 -17.66
C ALA A 268 -5.80 28.27 -17.26
N TYR A 269 -6.65 29.21 -16.87
CA TYR A 269 -8.07 28.92 -16.69
C TYR A 269 -8.68 28.31 -17.97
N GLY A 270 -9.47 27.26 -17.80
CA GLY A 270 -10.08 26.48 -18.87
C GLY A 270 -9.15 25.51 -19.60
N ALA A 271 -7.85 25.50 -19.30
CA ALA A 271 -6.90 24.57 -19.92
C ALA A 271 -6.99 23.17 -19.30
N SER A 272 -6.56 22.17 -20.07
CA SER A 272 -6.45 20.78 -19.62
C SER A 272 -5.02 20.25 -19.77
N VAL A 273 -4.63 19.36 -18.87
CA VAL A 273 -3.40 18.58 -18.94
C VAL A 273 -3.71 17.11 -18.73
N THR A 274 -2.88 16.26 -19.32
CA THR A 274 -2.96 14.81 -19.11
C THR A 274 -1.92 14.41 -18.08
N ILE A 275 -2.35 13.69 -17.05
CA ILE A 275 -1.49 13.08 -16.03
C ILE A 275 -1.48 11.58 -16.29
N THR A 276 -0.30 11.00 -16.45
CA THR A 276 -0.14 9.55 -16.66
C THR A 276 -0.12 8.86 -15.30
N CYS A 277 -0.92 7.80 -15.14
CA CYS A 277 -0.87 6.95 -13.96
C CYS A 277 0.04 5.74 -14.25
N GLN A 278 1.08 5.57 -13.45
CA GLN A 278 1.97 4.42 -13.51
C GLN A 278 1.87 3.61 -12.23
N THR A 279 1.94 2.30 -12.37
CA THR A 279 1.91 1.32 -11.28
C THR A 279 3.16 0.44 -11.37
N ASN A 280 3.30 -0.50 -10.45
CA ASN A 280 4.34 -1.53 -10.52
C ASN A 280 4.21 -2.43 -11.76
N ASP A 281 2.98 -2.65 -12.24
CA ASP A 281 2.71 -3.35 -13.51
C ASP A 281 1.38 -2.87 -14.10
N ASN A 282 1.46 -1.97 -15.10
CA ASN A 282 0.29 -1.37 -15.72
C ASN A 282 -0.61 -2.38 -16.45
N THR A 283 -0.12 -3.59 -16.76
CA THR A 283 -0.95 -4.61 -17.43
C THR A 283 -1.97 -5.25 -16.51
N LEU A 284 -1.80 -5.09 -15.20
CA LEU A 284 -2.68 -5.67 -14.18
C LEU A 284 -3.86 -4.77 -13.81
N TYR A 285 -3.91 -3.54 -14.33
CA TYR A 285 -4.91 -2.55 -13.93
C TYR A 285 -5.63 -1.94 -15.13
N THR A 286 -6.85 -1.51 -14.86
CA THR A 286 -7.70 -0.79 -15.81
C THR A 286 -8.24 0.47 -15.14
N LYS A 287 -8.94 1.32 -15.90
CA LYS A 287 -9.58 2.51 -15.32
C LYS A 287 -10.54 2.19 -14.16
N ASP A 288 -11.13 0.98 -14.14
CA ASP A 288 -12.08 0.56 -13.11
C ASP A 288 -11.38 0.32 -11.76
N ASN A 289 -10.05 0.26 -11.75
CA ASN A 289 -9.22 0.21 -10.54
C ASN A 289 -8.86 1.61 -10.01
N LEU A 290 -9.03 2.68 -10.79
CA LEU A 290 -8.72 4.04 -10.38
C LEU A 290 -9.99 4.83 -10.06
N PHE A 291 -9.88 5.66 -9.02
CA PHE A 291 -10.98 6.47 -8.53
C PHE A 291 -10.49 7.88 -8.22
N VAL A 292 -11.16 8.89 -8.77
CA VAL A 292 -10.99 10.27 -8.32
C VAL A 292 -11.85 10.46 -7.08
N ILE A 293 -11.21 10.67 -5.92
CA ILE A 293 -11.91 10.72 -4.63
C ILE A 293 -12.07 12.15 -4.08
N ALA A 294 -11.25 13.09 -4.54
CA ALA A 294 -11.41 14.50 -4.21
C ALA A 294 -10.92 15.38 -5.36
N VAL A 295 -11.69 16.43 -5.67
CA VAL A 295 -11.37 17.44 -6.68
C VAL A 295 -11.64 18.82 -6.09
N PRO A 296 -10.71 19.79 -6.20
CA PRO A 296 -10.94 21.16 -5.73
C PRO A 296 -12.09 21.84 -6.49
N ASP A 297 -12.70 22.86 -5.88
CA ASP A 297 -13.83 23.58 -6.47
C ASP A 297 -13.52 24.12 -7.87
N GLY A 298 -14.44 23.90 -8.81
CA GLY A 298 -14.31 24.25 -10.24
C GLY A 298 -13.34 23.41 -11.07
N TRP A 299 -12.45 22.62 -10.46
CA TRP A 299 -11.58 21.70 -11.20
C TRP A 299 -12.36 20.47 -11.66
N LYS A 300 -11.88 19.83 -12.73
CA LYS A 300 -12.39 18.55 -13.21
C LYS A 300 -11.24 17.57 -13.40
N ALA A 301 -11.48 16.32 -13.08
CA ALA A 301 -10.54 15.23 -13.26
C ALA A 301 -11.30 14.04 -13.83
N VAL A 302 -10.90 13.57 -15.01
CA VAL A 302 -11.58 12.48 -15.73
C VAL A 302 -10.55 11.39 -16.01
N ILE A 303 -10.84 10.17 -15.58
CA ILE A 303 -10.02 8.99 -15.87
C ILE A 303 -10.38 8.48 -17.26
N ASN A 304 -9.38 8.26 -18.09
CA ASN A 304 -9.50 7.76 -19.45
C ASN A 304 -9.23 6.25 -19.49
N ASP A 305 -9.57 5.61 -20.62
CA ASP A 305 -9.42 4.16 -20.81
C ASP A 305 -7.96 3.68 -20.78
N ASP A 306 -7.00 4.57 -21.04
CA ASP A 306 -5.56 4.28 -21.15
C ASP A 306 -4.77 4.53 -19.85
N LEU A 307 -5.44 4.51 -18.69
CA LEU A 307 -4.84 4.83 -17.38
C LEU A 307 -4.23 6.25 -17.32
N THR A 308 -4.78 7.18 -18.09
CA THR A 308 -4.47 8.61 -17.94
C THR A 308 -5.60 9.36 -17.26
N LEU A 309 -5.27 10.50 -16.66
CA LEU A 309 -6.22 11.42 -16.05
C LEU A 309 -6.16 12.77 -16.79
N THR A 310 -7.27 13.16 -17.40
CA THR A 310 -7.44 14.52 -17.92
C THR A 310 -7.86 15.45 -16.79
N VAL A 311 -6.95 16.33 -16.37
CA VAL A 311 -7.19 17.38 -15.38
C VAL A 311 -7.51 18.67 -16.09
N THR A 312 -8.63 19.30 -15.78
CA THR A 312 -9.09 20.55 -16.38
C THR A 312 -9.25 21.62 -15.31
N ALA A 313 -8.63 22.77 -15.55
CA ALA A 313 -8.73 23.96 -14.72
C ALA A 313 -10.16 24.53 -14.70
N PRO A 314 -10.54 25.30 -13.66
CA PRO A 314 -11.76 26.10 -13.67
C PRO A 314 -11.85 26.96 -14.93
N ALA A 315 -13.06 27.15 -15.46
CA ALA A 315 -13.29 27.83 -16.74
C ALA A 315 -12.74 29.27 -16.76
N ASP A 316 -12.86 29.97 -15.63
CA ASP A 316 -12.35 31.31 -15.39
C ASP A 316 -12.03 31.53 -13.90
N ILE A 317 -11.43 32.69 -13.59
CA ILE A 317 -10.98 33.07 -12.25
C ILE A 317 -12.09 33.20 -11.20
N THR A 318 -13.36 33.22 -11.60
CA THR A 318 -14.53 33.27 -10.71
C THR A 318 -15.24 31.93 -10.56
N SER A 319 -14.85 30.93 -11.35
CA SER A 319 -15.55 29.65 -11.47
C SER A 319 -15.03 28.53 -10.56
N GLY A 320 -14.09 28.83 -9.66
CA GLY A 320 -13.56 27.85 -8.71
C GLY A 320 -12.28 28.27 -8.00
N ALA A 321 -11.67 27.33 -7.30
CA ALA A 321 -10.44 27.53 -6.57
C ALA A 321 -9.23 27.67 -7.51
N ALA A 322 -8.37 28.66 -7.26
CA ALA A 322 -7.16 28.87 -8.04
C ALA A 322 -6.11 27.76 -7.83
N THR A 323 -6.11 27.11 -6.67
CA THR A 323 -5.17 26.05 -6.30
C THR A 323 -5.88 24.93 -5.55
N GLY A 324 -5.24 23.76 -5.46
CA GLY A 324 -5.72 22.66 -4.64
C GLY A 324 -4.95 21.37 -4.85
N GLU A 325 -5.54 20.26 -4.42
CA GLU A 325 -4.98 18.92 -4.59
C GLU A 325 -6.10 17.98 -5.06
N ILE A 326 -5.86 17.26 -6.15
CA ILE A 326 -6.72 16.17 -6.59
C ILE A 326 -6.19 14.88 -5.99
N LEU A 327 -7.10 14.09 -5.41
CA LEU A 327 -6.77 12.80 -4.83
C LEU A 327 -7.26 11.69 -5.76
N VAL A 328 -6.34 10.80 -6.13
CA VAL A 328 -6.61 9.64 -6.98
C VAL A 328 -6.25 8.39 -6.19
N MET A 329 -7.21 7.47 -6.08
CA MET A 329 -7.03 6.19 -5.40
C MET A 329 -6.91 5.08 -6.44
N LEU A 330 -5.95 4.18 -6.24
CA LEU A 330 -5.85 2.92 -6.96
C LEU A 330 -6.18 1.78 -5.99
N ASP A 331 -7.15 0.96 -6.34
CA ASP A 331 -7.56 -0.23 -5.58
C ASP A 331 -7.45 -1.47 -6.48
N ASN A 332 -6.62 -2.42 -6.06
CA ASN A 332 -6.36 -3.64 -6.82
C ASN A 332 -7.41 -4.73 -6.63
N LYS A 333 -8.42 -4.51 -5.76
CA LYS A 333 -9.44 -5.51 -5.38
C LYS A 333 -8.86 -6.80 -4.78
N LYS A 334 -7.61 -6.76 -4.33
CA LYS A 334 -6.82 -7.85 -3.73
C LYS A 334 -6.20 -7.42 -2.39
N GLY A 335 -6.96 -6.63 -1.62
CA GLY A 335 -6.58 -6.18 -0.28
C GLY A 335 -5.53 -5.07 -0.22
N SER A 336 -5.20 -4.41 -1.34
CA SER A 336 -4.25 -3.29 -1.37
C SER A 336 -4.84 -2.06 -2.04
N THR A 337 -4.65 -0.89 -1.41
CA THR A 337 -5.10 0.41 -1.91
C THR A 337 -4.00 1.44 -1.70
N THR A 338 -3.84 2.35 -2.65
CA THR A 338 -2.90 3.48 -2.52
C THR A 338 -3.54 4.77 -3.04
N ILE A 339 -3.07 5.91 -2.55
CA ILE A 339 -3.58 7.24 -2.90
C ILE A 339 -2.43 8.09 -3.46
N GLY A 340 -2.60 8.54 -4.69
CA GLY A 340 -1.78 9.55 -5.32
C GLY A 340 -2.39 10.95 -5.18
N ARG A 341 -1.52 11.95 -5.18
CA ARG A 341 -1.87 13.37 -5.01
C ARG A 341 -1.38 14.16 -6.21
N ILE A 342 -2.25 15.00 -6.77
CA ILE A 342 -1.91 15.89 -7.89
C ILE A 342 -2.11 17.33 -7.42
N PRO A 343 -1.04 18.06 -7.10
CA PRO A 343 -1.11 19.49 -6.87
C PRO A 343 -1.57 20.21 -8.13
N VAL A 344 -2.53 21.11 -8.00
CA VAL A 344 -3.09 21.88 -9.12
C VAL A 344 -3.06 23.38 -8.84
N ALA A 345 -2.74 24.18 -9.85
CA ALA A 345 -2.77 25.64 -9.76
C ALA A 345 -2.99 26.34 -11.11
N CYS A 346 -3.83 27.37 -11.09
CA CYS A 346 -4.12 28.26 -12.20
C CYS A 346 -3.38 29.58 -12.06
N THR A 347 -2.22 29.71 -12.69
CA THR A 347 -1.30 30.86 -12.55
C THR A 347 -1.34 31.79 -13.76
N GLN A 348 -2.12 31.46 -14.79
CA GLN A 348 -2.22 32.25 -16.01
C GLN A 348 -3.65 32.78 -16.20
N ILE A 349 -3.79 34.11 -16.27
CA ILE A 349 -5.07 34.79 -16.43
C ILE A 349 -5.16 35.40 -17.82
N THR A 350 -6.28 35.16 -18.50
CA THR A 350 -6.68 35.90 -19.71
C THR A 350 -8.07 36.48 -19.51
N LEU A 351 -8.21 37.79 -19.69
CA LEU A 351 -9.48 38.50 -19.54
C LEU A 351 -9.74 39.41 -20.75
N GLY A 352 -11.02 39.63 -21.04
CA GLY A 352 -11.49 40.61 -22.01
C GLY A 352 -12.59 41.46 -21.40
N ASN A 353 -12.86 42.60 -22.02
CA ASN A 353 -13.86 43.59 -21.62
C ASN A 353 -13.70 44.03 -20.16
N VAL A 354 -12.46 44.22 -19.72
CA VAL A 354 -12.12 44.58 -18.34
C VAL A 354 -12.57 46.01 -18.05
N SER A 355 -13.31 46.19 -16.95
CA SER A 355 -13.63 47.52 -16.40
C SER A 355 -12.60 47.95 -15.37
N GLU A 356 -12.48 49.25 -15.13
CA GLU A 356 -11.52 49.80 -14.17
C GLU A 356 -11.65 49.17 -12.77
N GLY A 357 -10.54 48.70 -12.21
CA GLY A 357 -10.45 48.06 -10.90
C GLY A 357 -10.98 46.62 -10.86
N GLN A 358 -11.48 46.07 -11.97
CA GLN A 358 -11.99 44.70 -12.01
C GLN A 358 -10.83 43.68 -11.91
N LEU A 359 -9.73 43.90 -12.62
CA LEU A 359 -8.59 42.99 -12.59
C LEU A 359 -8.00 42.93 -11.17
N ALA A 360 -7.88 44.07 -10.49
CA ALA A 360 -7.43 44.14 -9.10
C ALA A 360 -8.29 43.30 -8.15
N LYS A 361 -9.62 43.36 -8.30
CA LYS A 361 -10.55 42.58 -7.49
C LYS A 361 -10.39 41.07 -7.73
N LEU A 362 -10.20 40.67 -8.97
CA LEU A 362 -10.06 39.26 -9.36
C LEU A 362 -8.69 38.69 -8.92
N ILE A 363 -7.62 39.47 -9.04
CA ILE A 363 -6.29 39.10 -8.54
C ILE A 363 -6.30 39.03 -7.00
N GLY A 364 -6.96 39.98 -6.34
CA GLY A 364 -6.99 40.04 -4.88
C GLY A 364 -5.59 40.15 -4.29
N SER A 365 -5.21 39.21 -3.43
CA SER A 365 -3.89 39.16 -2.77
C SER A 365 -2.89 38.22 -3.43
N ARG A 366 -3.16 37.73 -4.64
CA ARG A 366 -2.32 36.73 -5.32
C ARG A 366 -0.94 37.29 -5.68
N THR A 367 0.07 36.42 -5.53
CA THR A 367 1.47 36.70 -5.85
C THR A 367 2.11 35.60 -6.71
N ASP A 368 1.30 34.65 -7.19
CA ASP A 368 1.70 33.41 -7.87
C ASP A 368 1.46 33.44 -9.38
N LEU A 369 0.94 34.55 -9.91
CA LEU A 369 0.60 34.67 -11.33
C LEU A 369 1.85 34.72 -12.20
N THR A 370 1.92 33.82 -13.17
CA THR A 370 3.04 33.69 -14.11
C THR A 370 2.73 34.35 -15.46
N SER A 371 1.45 34.53 -15.80
CA SER A 371 1.00 35.23 -17.00
C SER A 371 -0.27 36.03 -16.75
N ILE A 372 -0.30 37.28 -17.23
CA ILE A 372 -1.48 38.13 -17.22
C ILE A 372 -1.69 38.67 -18.64
N THR A 373 -2.87 38.38 -19.21
CA THR A 373 -3.29 38.84 -20.53
C THR A 373 -4.61 39.60 -20.44
N VAL A 374 -4.66 40.81 -20.98
CA VAL A 374 -5.89 41.61 -21.12
C VAL A 374 -6.12 41.95 -22.58
N THR A 375 -7.17 41.36 -23.15
CA THR A 375 -7.50 41.41 -24.59
C THR A 375 -8.35 42.61 -24.99
N SER A 376 -9.11 43.18 -24.05
CA SER A 376 -9.86 44.44 -24.23
C SER A 376 -10.26 45.04 -22.88
N GLY A 377 -10.46 46.35 -22.84
CA GLY A 377 -10.98 47.07 -21.66
C GLY A 377 -10.10 48.22 -21.18
N THR A 378 -10.43 48.75 -20.01
CA THR A 378 -9.74 49.88 -19.38
C THR A 378 -9.25 49.49 -17.99
N LEU A 379 -7.99 49.79 -17.69
CA LEU A 379 -7.34 49.56 -16.41
C LEU A 379 -7.14 50.88 -15.68
N ASN A 380 -7.08 50.82 -14.35
CA ASN A 380 -6.67 51.94 -13.50
C ASN A 380 -5.46 51.57 -12.63
N ASP A 381 -5.06 52.49 -11.73
CA ASP A 381 -3.91 52.30 -10.85
C ASP A 381 -4.06 51.10 -9.90
N ALA A 382 -5.28 50.74 -9.50
CA ALA A 382 -5.50 49.56 -8.67
C ALA A 382 -5.16 48.28 -9.45
N ASP A 383 -5.57 48.18 -10.71
CA ASP A 383 -5.24 47.05 -11.59
C ASP A 383 -3.73 46.96 -11.84
N TRP A 384 -3.08 48.10 -12.14
CA TRP A 384 -1.64 48.15 -12.32
C TRP A 384 -0.87 47.72 -11.06
N ASN A 385 -1.33 48.12 -9.88
CA ASN A 385 -0.72 47.71 -8.62
C ASN A 385 -0.89 46.21 -8.34
N ALA A 386 -2.04 45.62 -8.68
CA ALA A 386 -2.28 44.18 -8.55
C ALA A 386 -1.42 43.35 -9.51
N ILE A 387 -1.17 43.84 -10.73
CA ILE A 387 -0.21 43.24 -11.66
C ILE A 387 1.19 43.22 -11.04
N LYS A 388 1.67 44.38 -10.55
CA LYS A 388 3.02 44.50 -9.95
C LYS A 388 3.20 43.67 -8.69
N GLN A 389 2.14 43.40 -7.93
CA GLN A 389 2.22 42.49 -6.77
C GLN A 389 2.72 41.09 -7.16
N ASN A 390 2.57 40.69 -8.42
CA ASN A 390 3.04 39.41 -8.95
C ASN A 390 4.45 39.51 -9.57
N GLU A 391 5.19 40.60 -9.38
CA GLU A 391 6.49 40.85 -10.05
C GLU A 391 7.53 39.72 -9.87
N TRP A 392 7.45 38.95 -8.78
CA TRP A 392 8.35 37.82 -8.49
C TRP A 392 7.98 36.48 -9.14
N ALA A 393 6.80 36.37 -9.73
CA ALA A 393 6.34 35.17 -10.43
C ALA A 393 6.04 35.43 -11.92
N LEU A 394 5.70 36.68 -12.25
CA LEU A 394 5.19 37.08 -13.55
C LEU A 394 6.29 37.01 -14.62
N ARG A 395 6.07 36.15 -15.61
CA ARG A 395 6.95 35.94 -16.76
C ARG A 395 6.40 36.62 -18.00
N THR A 396 5.09 36.62 -18.18
CA THR A 396 4.44 37.20 -19.37
C THR A 396 3.41 38.24 -18.96
N LEU A 397 3.51 39.44 -19.55
CA LEU A 397 2.53 40.51 -19.39
C LEU A 397 2.06 40.96 -20.78
N ASP A 398 0.81 40.64 -21.15
CA ASP A 398 0.23 41.10 -22.42
C ASP A 398 -0.98 42.00 -22.15
N LEU A 399 -0.76 43.30 -22.24
CA LEU A 399 -1.80 44.30 -22.05
C LEU A 399 -2.11 45.08 -23.33
N ALA A 400 -1.67 44.59 -24.51
CA ALA A 400 -1.78 45.34 -25.76
C ALA A 400 -3.24 45.70 -26.13
N GLY A 401 -4.20 44.85 -25.72
CA GLY A 401 -5.63 45.08 -25.91
C GLY A 401 -6.28 46.03 -24.90
N ALA A 402 -5.59 46.36 -23.80
CA ALA A 402 -6.10 47.22 -22.76
C ALA A 402 -5.72 48.70 -22.98
N THR A 403 -6.48 49.59 -22.36
CA THR A 403 -6.12 51.01 -22.21
C THR A 403 -5.85 51.32 -20.73
N TYR A 404 -4.72 51.95 -20.44
CA TYR A 404 -4.35 52.45 -19.12
C TYR A 404 -3.75 53.85 -19.26
N TYR A 405 -4.49 54.87 -18.82
CA TYR A 405 -4.05 56.25 -18.91
C TYR A 405 -3.05 56.59 -17.80
N THR A 406 -1.76 56.67 -18.14
CA THR A 406 -0.71 57.05 -17.19
C THR A 406 0.41 57.81 -17.88
N SER A 407 1.03 58.73 -17.14
CA SER A 407 2.18 59.52 -17.55
C SER A 407 3.44 59.19 -16.75
N ASN A 408 3.49 58.02 -16.10
CA ASN A 408 4.66 57.55 -15.35
C ASN A 408 4.59 56.04 -15.11
N LEU A 409 4.50 55.23 -16.19
CA LEU A 409 4.45 53.78 -16.03
C LEU A 409 5.78 53.27 -15.47
N LYS A 410 5.71 52.56 -14.35
CA LYS A 410 6.82 51.86 -13.72
C LYS A 410 6.37 50.47 -13.32
N TYR A 411 7.05 49.44 -13.82
CA TYR A 411 6.77 48.04 -13.51
C TYR A 411 7.47 47.64 -12.21
N VAL A 412 8.78 47.84 -12.13
CA VAL A 412 9.55 47.47 -10.94
C VAL A 412 9.38 48.48 -9.81
N LYS A 413 9.14 47.99 -8.60
CA LYS A 413 9.17 48.79 -7.37
C LYS A 413 10.64 48.96 -6.97
N MET A 414 11.23 50.15 -7.16
CA MET A 414 12.67 50.42 -6.97
C MET A 414 13.31 49.70 -5.76
N LEU A 415 14.57 49.24 -5.94
CA LEU A 415 15.53 48.67 -4.97
C LEU A 415 15.50 47.15 -4.75
N TYR A 416 15.87 46.31 -5.74
CA TYR A 416 16.24 44.92 -5.43
C TYR A 416 17.48 44.39 -6.17
N ILE A 417 18.08 43.39 -5.52
CA ILE A 417 19.36 42.73 -5.80
C ILE A 417 19.11 41.49 -6.69
N ASP A 418 17.87 40.99 -6.71
CA ASP A 418 17.47 39.76 -7.40
C ASP A 418 16.88 40.03 -8.80
N PRO A 419 17.09 39.12 -9.77
CA PRO A 419 16.60 39.29 -11.13
C PRO A 419 15.08 39.12 -11.21
N VAL A 420 14.42 40.07 -11.87
CA VAL A 420 12.97 40.00 -12.16
C VAL A 420 12.72 38.90 -13.22
N PRO A 421 11.74 38.00 -13.03
CA PRO A 421 11.48 36.86 -13.92
C PRO A 421 10.76 37.23 -15.23
N LEU A 422 10.28 38.47 -15.37
CA LEU A 422 9.57 38.95 -16.56
C LEU A 422 10.40 38.69 -17.83
N THR A 423 9.84 37.93 -18.76
CA THR A 423 10.46 37.57 -20.05
C THR A 423 9.89 38.36 -21.21
N THR A 424 8.59 38.66 -21.22
CA THR A 424 7.95 39.44 -22.29
C THR A 424 6.92 40.40 -21.73
N ALA A 425 6.83 41.59 -22.35
CA ALA A 425 5.84 42.58 -21.99
C ALA A 425 5.23 43.27 -23.22
N LYS A 426 3.91 43.41 -23.26
CA LYS A 426 3.21 44.32 -24.17
C LYS A 426 2.42 45.32 -23.35
N LEU A 427 2.70 46.59 -23.55
CA LEU A 427 2.14 47.66 -22.72
C LEU A 427 0.77 48.11 -23.24
N PRO A 428 -0.11 48.56 -22.33
CA PRO A 428 -1.44 49.04 -22.71
C PRO A 428 -1.39 50.37 -23.45
N GLN A 429 -2.41 50.63 -24.26
CA GLN A 429 -2.61 51.95 -24.86
C GLN A 429 -2.87 53.00 -23.77
N GLY A 430 -2.64 54.28 -24.07
CA GLY A 430 -2.84 55.38 -23.11
C GLY A 430 -1.65 55.65 -22.19
N VAL A 431 -0.63 54.78 -22.18
CA VAL A 431 0.65 55.06 -21.54
C VAL A 431 1.40 56.09 -22.39
N THR A 432 1.65 57.26 -21.81
CA THR A 432 2.33 58.38 -22.48
C THR A 432 3.80 58.49 -22.11
N VAL A 433 4.18 58.04 -20.91
CA VAL A 433 5.57 58.10 -20.43
C VAL A 433 5.94 56.81 -19.71
N LEU A 434 7.07 56.21 -20.11
CA LEU A 434 7.78 55.26 -19.26
C LEU A 434 8.58 56.03 -18.22
N GLY A 435 8.32 55.75 -16.95
CA GLY A 435 8.99 56.41 -15.84
C GLY A 435 10.48 56.10 -15.77
N ILE A 436 11.19 56.90 -14.97
CA ILE A 436 12.58 56.61 -14.58
C ILE A 436 12.64 55.20 -13.97
N ASP A 437 13.57 54.38 -14.45
CA ASP A 437 13.79 52.99 -14.02
C ASP A 437 12.60 52.03 -14.28
N ALA A 438 11.71 52.32 -15.24
CA ALA A 438 10.45 51.59 -15.43
C ALA A 438 10.57 50.05 -15.45
N PHE A 439 11.60 49.52 -16.10
CA PHE A 439 11.92 48.09 -16.24
C PHE A 439 13.37 47.80 -15.80
N VAL A 440 13.96 48.61 -14.91
CA VAL A 440 15.36 48.45 -14.51
C VAL A 440 15.65 47.02 -14.02
N LYS A 441 16.76 46.43 -14.46
CA LYS A 441 17.22 45.06 -14.11
C LYS A 441 16.20 43.94 -14.40
N CYS A 442 15.30 44.12 -15.37
CA CYS A 442 14.54 43.00 -15.92
C CYS A 442 15.45 42.11 -16.78
N ASN A 443 16.40 41.41 -16.14
CA ASN A 443 17.48 40.67 -16.79
C ASN A 443 16.99 39.49 -17.65
N ASN A 444 15.74 39.05 -17.45
CA ASN A 444 15.10 38.00 -18.24
C ASN A 444 14.24 38.51 -19.39
N LEU A 445 13.99 39.82 -19.46
CA LEU A 445 13.14 40.43 -20.49
C LEU A 445 13.83 40.28 -21.84
N THR A 446 13.23 39.53 -22.76
CA THR A 446 13.74 39.28 -24.11
C THR A 446 13.09 40.18 -25.15
N SER A 447 11.83 40.57 -24.94
CA SER A 447 11.12 41.50 -25.80
C SER A 447 10.13 42.40 -25.06
N ILE A 448 9.96 43.61 -25.59
CA ILE A 448 8.92 44.54 -25.13
C ILE A 448 8.23 45.24 -26.30
N GLU A 449 6.90 45.37 -26.21
CA GLU A 449 6.07 46.15 -27.12
C GLU A 449 5.57 47.43 -26.43
N LEU A 450 5.94 48.58 -26.99
CA LEU A 450 5.57 49.91 -26.54
C LEU A 450 4.35 50.44 -27.33
N PRO A 451 3.41 51.15 -26.67
CA PRO A 451 2.13 51.50 -27.27
C PRO A 451 2.23 52.70 -28.22
N THR A 452 1.18 52.94 -29.00
CA THR A 452 1.15 54.04 -29.98
C THR A 452 1.11 55.41 -29.33
N SER A 453 0.60 55.50 -28.09
CA SER A 453 0.45 56.73 -27.31
C SER A 453 1.73 57.21 -26.63
N LEU A 454 2.82 56.46 -26.70
CA LEU A 454 4.04 56.76 -25.96
C LEU A 454 4.74 57.99 -26.55
N THR A 455 5.05 58.98 -25.70
CA THR A 455 5.73 60.22 -26.10
C THR A 455 7.10 60.39 -25.45
N LYS A 456 7.39 59.67 -24.36
CA LYS A 456 8.67 59.78 -23.63
C LYS A 456 9.12 58.48 -22.96
N ILE A 457 10.41 58.21 -23.01
CA ILE A 457 11.10 57.13 -22.28
C ILE A 457 12.07 57.75 -21.28
N GLY A 458 11.79 57.52 -19.99
CA GLY A 458 12.54 58.07 -18.87
C GLY A 458 13.96 57.51 -18.73
N LEU A 459 14.79 58.23 -17.97
CA LEU A 459 16.16 57.84 -17.64
C LEU A 459 16.23 56.39 -17.16
N ALA A 460 17.18 55.62 -17.71
CA ALA A 460 17.46 54.24 -17.29
C ALA A 460 16.27 53.27 -17.34
N ALA A 461 15.24 53.55 -18.15
CA ALA A 461 14.02 52.74 -18.20
C ALA A 461 14.26 51.24 -18.43
N PHE A 462 15.30 50.85 -19.19
CA PHE A 462 15.69 49.44 -19.42
C PHE A 462 17.13 49.16 -18.95
N TYR A 463 17.63 49.93 -17.99
CA TYR A 463 19.00 49.76 -17.51
C TYR A 463 19.25 48.33 -17.03
N SER A 464 20.34 47.73 -17.50
CA SER A 464 20.72 46.33 -17.24
C SER A 464 19.70 45.27 -17.67
N CYS A 465 18.77 45.52 -18.60
CA CYS A 465 17.96 44.44 -19.21
C CYS A 465 18.81 43.62 -20.19
N SER A 466 19.77 42.84 -19.68
CA SER A 466 20.86 42.26 -20.48
C SER A 466 20.41 41.32 -21.60
N LYS A 467 19.27 40.61 -21.42
CA LYS A 467 18.67 39.71 -22.43
C LYS A 467 17.71 40.39 -23.40
N LEU A 468 17.43 41.70 -23.26
CA LEU A 468 16.48 42.39 -24.12
C LEU A 468 17.02 42.43 -25.56
N ALA A 469 16.37 41.67 -26.43
CA ALA A 469 16.81 41.42 -27.79
C ALA A 469 16.00 42.19 -28.83
N SER A 470 14.70 42.41 -28.58
CA SER A 470 13.80 43.10 -29.50
C SER A 470 12.92 44.12 -28.79
N ILE A 471 12.83 45.32 -29.36
CA ILE A 471 11.91 46.38 -28.91
C ILE A 471 10.99 46.69 -30.08
N THR A 472 9.68 46.53 -29.90
CA THR A 472 8.68 47.01 -30.85
C THR A 472 8.11 48.33 -30.33
N CYS A 473 8.37 49.44 -31.01
CA CYS A 473 7.80 50.74 -30.66
C CYS A 473 6.71 51.11 -31.65
N ARG A 474 5.43 51.11 -31.22
CA ARG A 474 4.29 51.40 -32.12
C ARG A 474 4.01 52.89 -32.30
N ALA A 475 4.72 53.79 -31.63
CA ALA A 475 4.50 55.23 -31.77
C ALA A 475 4.91 55.69 -33.19
N ALA A 476 4.02 56.40 -33.88
CA ALA A 476 4.29 56.93 -35.22
C ALA A 476 5.36 58.04 -35.20
N VAL A 477 5.47 58.76 -34.08
CA VAL A 477 6.53 59.76 -33.85
C VAL A 477 7.51 59.18 -32.84
N PRO A 478 8.84 59.27 -33.07
CA PRO A 478 9.84 58.81 -32.12
C PRO A 478 9.63 59.44 -30.73
N PRO A 479 9.39 58.64 -29.67
CA PRO A 479 9.29 59.15 -28.30
C PRO A 479 10.58 59.85 -27.89
N GLU A 480 10.52 60.89 -27.05
CA GLU A 480 11.72 61.49 -26.46
C GLU A 480 12.44 60.43 -25.61
N MET A 481 13.67 60.06 -25.99
CA MET A 481 14.47 59.08 -25.26
C MET A 481 15.49 59.81 -24.39
N SER A 482 15.42 59.57 -23.07
CA SER A 482 16.42 60.09 -22.12
C SER A 482 17.78 59.39 -22.30
N THR A 483 18.85 59.91 -21.68
CA THR A 483 20.14 59.24 -21.67
C THR A 483 20.09 57.88 -20.95
N SER A 484 21.02 56.98 -21.27
CA SER A 484 21.21 55.68 -20.58
C SER A 484 20.01 54.72 -20.57
N VAL A 485 18.98 54.93 -21.40
CA VAL A 485 17.77 54.09 -21.45
C VAL A 485 18.09 52.61 -21.64
N LEU A 486 19.01 52.30 -22.56
CA LEU A 486 19.43 50.93 -22.90
C LEU A 486 20.83 50.59 -22.36
N LEU A 487 21.36 51.35 -21.39
CA LEU A 487 22.67 51.07 -20.83
C LEU A 487 22.68 49.70 -20.14
N GLY A 488 23.62 48.83 -20.53
CA GLY A 488 23.69 47.44 -20.04
C GLY A 488 22.76 46.47 -20.76
N VAL A 489 22.05 46.89 -21.81
CA VAL A 489 21.36 46.00 -22.75
C VAL A 489 22.36 45.50 -23.77
N THR A 490 22.81 44.26 -23.61
CA THR A 490 23.88 43.68 -24.44
C THR A 490 23.37 42.80 -25.58
N SER A 491 22.14 42.30 -25.48
CA SER A 491 21.54 41.38 -26.47
C SER A 491 20.70 42.05 -27.55
N LEU A 492 20.58 43.38 -27.55
CA LEU A 492 19.71 44.10 -28.50
C LEU A 492 20.11 43.82 -29.94
N PHE A 493 19.21 43.17 -30.68
CA PHE A 493 19.36 42.80 -32.07
C PHE A 493 18.58 43.75 -32.99
N GLU A 494 17.35 44.09 -32.63
CA GLU A 494 16.47 44.91 -33.47
C GLU A 494 15.58 45.87 -32.67
N ILE A 495 15.18 46.97 -33.32
CA ILE A 495 14.13 47.87 -32.90
C ILE A 495 13.13 48.00 -34.05
N GLN A 496 11.92 47.50 -33.86
CA GLN A 496 10.86 47.54 -34.86
C GLN A 496 9.96 48.76 -34.66
N VAL A 497 9.76 49.54 -35.72
CA VAL A 497 8.94 50.77 -35.72
C VAL A 497 7.97 50.79 -36.91
N PRO A 498 6.92 51.64 -36.93
CA PRO A 498 6.03 51.73 -38.10
C PRO A 498 6.83 52.02 -39.37
N ALA A 499 6.46 51.38 -40.48
CA ALA A 499 7.21 51.43 -41.73
C ALA A 499 7.41 52.87 -42.22
N GLU A 500 6.39 53.70 -42.05
CA GLU A 500 6.39 55.12 -42.38
C GLU A 500 7.28 55.98 -41.47
N SER A 501 7.65 55.46 -40.29
CA SER A 501 8.40 56.18 -39.26
C SER A 501 9.89 55.82 -39.23
N VAL A 502 10.34 54.79 -39.96
CA VAL A 502 11.72 54.26 -39.91
C VAL A 502 12.77 55.38 -40.02
N GLU A 503 12.66 56.25 -41.02
CA GLU A 503 13.62 57.33 -41.24
C GLU A 503 13.57 58.40 -40.14
N ALA A 504 12.38 58.69 -39.61
CA ALA A 504 12.23 59.62 -38.49
C ALA A 504 12.91 59.07 -37.23
N TYR A 505 12.79 57.78 -36.94
CA TYR A 505 13.48 57.13 -35.82
C TYR A 505 14.99 57.14 -35.99
N LYS A 506 15.52 56.82 -37.17
CA LYS A 506 16.97 56.84 -37.43
C LYS A 506 17.60 58.23 -37.29
N GLN A 507 16.82 59.30 -37.43
CA GLN A 507 17.29 60.69 -37.29
C GLN A 507 17.01 61.29 -35.91
N ALA A 508 16.15 60.66 -35.10
CA ALA A 508 15.77 61.20 -33.80
C ALA A 508 16.89 61.05 -32.77
N TYR A 509 17.01 62.05 -31.89
CA TYR A 509 17.99 62.06 -30.80
C TYR A 509 17.92 60.78 -29.96
N ALA A 510 19.09 60.21 -29.62
CA ALA A 510 19.30 58.94 -28.93
C ALA A 510 18.81 57.67 -29.65
N TRP A 511 17.76 57.74 -30.47
CA TRP A 511 17.38 56.65 -31.37
C TRP A 511 18.41 56.43 -32.49
N SER A 512 19.04 57.51 -32.97
CA SER A 512 20.09 57.48 -33.99
C SER A 512 21.29 56.61 -33.62
N ASP A 513 21.55 56.39 -32.32
CA ASP A 513 22.63 55.52 -31.82
C ASP A 513 22.39 54.04 -32.15
N TYR A 514 21.16 53.68 -32.54
CA TYR A 514 20.72 52.34 -32.90
C TYR A 514 20.20 52.26 -34.34
N ALA A 515 20.57 53.21 -35.21
CA ALA A 515 20.03 53.32 -36.57
C ALA A 515 20.26 52.06 -37.43
N ASP A 516 21.31 51.30 -37.18
CA ASP A 516 21.63 50.02 -37.82
C ASP A 516 20.70 48.87 -37.40
N LYS A 517 20.04 49.01 -36.24
CA LYS A 517 19.11 48.03 -35.67
C LYS A 517 17.64 48.40 -35.88
N ILE A 518 17.36 49.62 -36.35
CA ILE A 518 15.99 50.10 -36.60
C ILE A 518 15.47 49.55 -37.94
N VAL A 519 14.39 48.78 -37.87
CA VAL A 519 13.71 48.14 -38.99
C VAL A 519 12.20 48.41 -38.95
N ALA A 520 11.52 48.23 -40.08
CA ALA A 520 10.07 48.30 -40.13
C ALA A 520 9.44 47.10 -39.41
N ILE A 521 8.30 47.32 -38.74
CA ILE A 521 7.42 46.23 -38.29
C ILE A 521 6.99 45.41 -39.52
N PRO A 522 7.08 44.07 -39.49
CA PRO A 522 6.72 43.19 -40.60
C PRO A 522 5.28 43.31 -41.10
#